data_AF-A0A142Y4T6-F1
#
_entry.id   AF-A0A142Y4T6-F1
#
_cell.length_a   1.000
_cell.length_b   1.000
_cell.length_c   1.000
_cell.angle_alpha   90.00
_cell.angle_beta   90.00
_cell.angle_gamma   90.00
#
_symmetry.space_group_name_H-M   'P 1'
#
loop_
_entity.id
_entity.type
_entity.pdbx_description
1 polymer ?
#
loop_
_entity_poly.entity_id
_entity_poly.type
_entity_poly.pdbx_seq_one_letter_code
_entity_poly.pdbx_strand_id
1 'polypeptide(L)' 'MARKLNDLKVWMAVAACVGLGSVSTGCQVHVAGQTLPSPYYLDDDVQYFPAGPENKLANETAALKAAREEAKARR' A
#
# COMPACT_ATOMS: atom_id res chain seq x y z
N MET A 1 30.97 45.87 3.46
CA MET A 1 31.52 44.54 3.81
C MET A 1 30.59 43.73 4.71
N ALA A 2 30.02 44.30 5.79
CA ALA A 2 29.14 43.60 6.73
C ALA A 2 27.85 42.99 6.10
N ARG A 3 27.26 43.64 5.09
CA ARG A 3 26.04 43.15 4.42
C ARG A 3 26.25 41.79 3.72
N LYS A 4 27.32 41.68 2.93
CA LYS A 4 27.74 40.42 2.27
C LYS A 4 28.01 39.28 3.26
N LEU A 5 28.55 39.59 4.43
CA LEU A 5 28.83 38.58 5.46
C LEU A 5 27.52 38.08 6.12
N ASN A 6 26.55 38.96 6.35
CA ASN A 6 25.25 38.56 6.87
C ASN A 6 24.45 37.77 5.83
N ASP A 7 24.48 38.19 4.55
CA ASP A 7 23.82 37.46 3.47
C ASP A 7 24.38 36.03 3.36
N LEU A 8 25.71 35.86 3.42
CA LEU A 8 26.34 34.53 3.41
C LEU A 8 25.91 33.66 4.60
N LYS A 9 25.81 34.24 5.80
CA LYS A 9 25.35 33.52 6.99
C LYS A 9 23.89 33.07 6.87
N VAL A 10 23.04 33.91 6.29
CA VAL A 10 21.63 33.56 6.02
C VAL A 10 21.54 32.41 5.03
N TRP A 11 22.28 32.46 3.93
CA TRP A 11 22.31 31.37 2.95
C TRP A 11 22.85 30.05 3.52
N MET A 12 23.89 30.12 4.36
CA MET A 12 24.41 28.93 5.06
C MET A 12 23.39 28.35 6.05
N ALA A 13 22.68 29.19 6.79
CA ALA A 13 21.63 28.74 7.70
C ALA A 13 20.45 28.09 6.95
N VAL A 14 20.02 28.68 5.83
CA VAL A 14 18.97 28.10 4.97
C VAL A 14 19.39 26.75 4.40
N ALA A 15 20.61 26.64 3.88
CA ALA A 15 21.14 25.38 3.35
C ALA A 15 21.20 24.28 4.43
N ALA A 16 21.61 24.62 5.66
CA ALA A 16 21.62 23.68 6.77
C ALA A 16 20.22 23.20 7.15
N CYS A 17 19.23 24.10 7.24
CA CYS A 17 17.85 23.74 7.55
C CYS A 17 17.22 22.83 6.47
N VAL A 18 17.46 23.13 5.19
CA VAL A 18 16.95 22.31 4.08
C VAL A 18 17.62 20.93 4.05
N GLY A 19 18.94 20.88 4.24
CA GLY A 19 19.69 19.62 4.24
C GLY A 19 19.36 18.71 5.43
N LEU A 20 19.11 19.27 6.61
CA LEU A 20 18.68 18.49 7.78
C LEU A 20 17.23 18.04 7.66
N GLY A 21 16.35 18.91 7.13
CA GLY A 21 14.94 18.61 6.92
C GLY A 21 14.73 17.42 5.98
N SER A 22 15.47 17.38 4.86
CA SER A 22 15.34 16.32 3.86
C SER A 22 15.80 14.93 4.34
N VAL A 23 16.73 14.85 5.29
CA VAL A 23 17.16 13.57 5.89
C VAL A 23 16.20 13.11 7.00
N SER A 24 15.51 14.05 7.64
CA SER A 24 14.54 13.75 8.70
C SER A 24 13.17 13.29 8.18
N THR A 25 12.81 13.66 6.94
CA THR A 25 11.59 13.21 6.27
C THR A 25 11.90 11.98 5.42
N GLY A 26 11.33 10.82 5.75
CA GLY A 26 11.49 9.63 4.93
C GLY A 26 10.95 9.82 3.50
N CYS A 27 11.50 9.08 2.53
CA CYS A 27 10.94 9.02 1.18
C CYS A 27 9.58 8.32 1.23
N GLN A 28 8.51 9.00 0.84
CA GLN A 28 7.19 8.40 0.69
C GLN A 28 7.27 7.24 -0.31
N VAL A 29 7.01 6.02 0.14
CA VAL A 29 7.15 4.80 -0.68
C VAL A 29 5.84 4.54 -1.42
N HIS A 30 5.94 4.35 -2.74
CA HIS A 30 4.80 4.07 -3.62
C HIS A 30 4.95 2.68 -4.23
N VAL A 31 4.01 1.77 -3.93
CA VAL A 31 4.04 0.38 -4.40
C VAL A 31 2.68 0.02 -4.97
N ALA A 32 2.66 -0.63 -6.13
CA ALA A 32 1.43 -1.08 -6.81
C ALA A 32 0.35 0.02 -6.97
N GLY A 33 0.73 1.29 -7.09
CA GLY A 33 -0.22 2.40 -7.22
C GLY A 33 -0.86 2.88 -5.91
N GLN A 34 -0.39 2.40 -4.74
CA GLN A 34 -0.77 2.92 -3.42
C GLN A 34 0.41 3.57 -2.71
N THR A 35 0.18 4.72 -2.07
CA THR A 35 1.10 5.25 -1.05
C THR A 35 0.83 4.47 0.22
N LEU A 36 1.82 3.73 0.68
CA LEU A 36 1.66 2.89 1.86
C LEU A 36 1.81 3.75 3.13
N PRO A 37 0.93 3.60 4.13
CA PRO A 37 0.94 4.43 5.34
C PRO A 37 2.17 4.23 6.23
N SER A 38 2.78 3.04 6.15
CA SER A 38 3.89 2.63 7.01
C SER A 38 5.09 2.12 6.19
N PRO A 39 6.33 2.36 6.66
CA PRO A 39 7.53 1.84 6.01
C PRO A 39 7.73 0.33 6.21
N TYR A 40 6.98 -0.29 7.12
CA TYR A 40 7.05 -1.71 7.45
C TYR A 40 5.95 -2.55 6.81
N TYR A 41 5.29 -2.07 5.75
CA TYR A 41 4.15 -2.76 5.14
C TYR A 41 4.44 -4.19 4.64
N LEU A 42 5.71 -4.54 4.44
CA LEU A 42 6.15 -5.90 4.07
C LEU A 42 6.22 -6.84 5.29
N ASP A 43 6.47 -6.27 6.46
CA ASP A 43 6.62 -6.96 7.74
C ASP A 43 5.36 -6.81 8.61
N ASP A 44 4.42 -5.95 8.25
CA ASP A 44 3.15 -5.73 8.94
C ASP A 44 2.29 -7.00 8.79
N ASP A 45 2.13 -7.69 9.90
CA ASP A 45 1.51 -9.00 10.00
C ASP A 45 0.14 -9.03 9.31
N VAL A 46 -0.11 -10.16 8.65
CA VAL A 46 -1.38 -10.65 8.10
C VAL A 46 -2.55 -9.68 8.28
N GLN A 47 -2.91 -9.01 7.20
CA GLN A 47 -4.24 -8.41 7.07
C GLN A 47 -5.26 -9.52 7.37
N TYR A 48 -5.95 -9.43 8.52
CA TYR A 48 -6.82 -10.51 8.98
C TYR A 48 -7.91 -10.78 7.95
N PHE A 49 -7.78 -11.91 7.24
CA PHE A 49 -8.82 -12.42 6.37
C PHE A 49 -9.56 -13.49 7.17
N PRO A 50 -10.83 -13.27 7.58
CA PRO A 50 -11.60 -14.32 8.22
C PRO A 50 -11.65 -15.54 7.30
N ALA A 51 -11.71 -16.73 7.89
CA ALA A 51 -11.90 -17.95 7.11
C ALA A 51 -13.14 -17.78 6.22
N GLY A 52 -12.92 -17.75 4.91
CA GLY A 52 -14.00 -17.70 3.94
C GLY A 52 -14.85 -18.97 4.00
N PRO A 53 -16.00 -19.00 3.33
CA PRO A 53 -16.80 -20.22 3.19
C PRO A 53 -15.93 -21.36 2.65
N GLU A 54 -16.08 -22.58 3.21
CA GLU A 54 -15.30 -23.74 2.75
C GLU A 54 -15.48 -24.01 1.25
N ASN A 55 -16.67 -23.72 0.73
CA ASN A 55 -16.95 -23.76 -0.70
C ASN A 55 -16.80 -22.36 -1.33
N LYS A 56 -15.65 -22.11 -1.95
CA LYS A 56 -15.34 -20.85 -2.66
C LYS A 56 -16.24 -20.56 -3.85
N LEU A 57 -16.94 -21.57 -4.39
CA LEU A 57 -17.72 -21.49 -5.63
C LEU A 57 -19.12 -22.08 -5.44
N ALA A 58 -19.79 -21.73 -4.34
CA ALA A 58 -21.09 -22.30 -3.99
C ALA A 58 -22.14 -22.15 -5.10
N ASN A 59 -22.13 -21.01 -5.80
CA ASN A 59 -23.08 -20.70 -6.87
C ASN A 59 -22.83 -21.59 -8.10
N GLU A 60 -21.58 -21.75 -8.50
CA GLU A 60 -21.16 -22.59 -9.62
C GLU A 60 -21.41 -24.06 -9.31
N THR A 61 -21.14 -24.49 -8.07
CA THR A 61 -21.40 -25.88 -7.65
C THR A 61 -22.89 -26.18 -7.67
N ALA A 62 -23.73 -25.24 -7.22
CA ALA A 62 -25.19 -25.38 -7.25
C ALA A 62 -25.71 -25.45 -8.70
N ALA A 63 -25.22 -24.56 -9.58
CA ALA A 63 -25.59 -24.54 -10.99
C ALA A 63 -25.21 -25.85 -11.71
N LEU A 64 -24.00 -26.38 -11.46
CA LEU A 64 -23.55 -27.64 -12.04
C LEU A 64 -24.34 -28.85 -11.53
N LYS A 65 -24.77 -28.84 -10.26
CA LYS A 65 -25.65 -29.87 -9.71
C LYS A 65 -27.02 -29.84 -10.39
N ALA A 66 -27.66 -28.68 -10.49
CA ALA A 66 -28.94 -28.52 -11.17
C ALA A 66 -28.88 -29.00 -12.63
N ALA A 67 -27.86 -28.56 -13.39
CA ALA A 67 -27.68 -28.98 -14.78
C ALA A 67 -27.46 -30.49 -14.93
N ARG A 68 -26.74 -31.14 -14.00
CA ARG A 68 -26.58 -32.61 -13.99
C ARG A 68 -27.88 -33.33 -13.68
N GLU A 69 -28.71 -32.81 -12.79
CA GLU A 69 -30.01 -33.39 -12.46
C GLU A 69 -30.98 -33.29 -13.63
N GLU A 70 -31.03 -32.13 -14.30
CA GLU A 70 -31.80 -31.95 -15.53
C GLU A 70 -31.34 -32.90 -16.64
N ALA A 71 -30.03 -33.05 -16.85
CA ALA A 71 -29.48 -33.95 -17.85
C ALA A 71 -29.78 -35.44 -17.56
N LYS A 72 -29.83 -35.82 -16.27
CA LYS A 72 -30.24 -37.17 -15.84
C LYS A 72 -31.74 -37.38 -16.02
N ALA A 73 -32.57 -36.40 -15.69
CA ALA A 73 -34.02 -36.47 -15.86
C ALA A 73 -34.44 -36.48 -17.35
N ARG A 74 -33.61 -35.92 -18.23
CA ARG A 74 -33.81 -35.92 -19.68
C ARG A 74 -33.28 -37.18 -20.39
N ARG A 75 -32.70 -38.13 -19.65
CA ARG A 75 -32.13 -39.37 -20.18
C ARG A 75 -33.04 -40.55 -19.88
#